data_AF-A0A956Y443-F1
#
_entry.id   AF-A0A956Y443-F1
#
_cell.length_a   1.000
_cell.length_b   1.000
_cell.length_c   1.000
_cell.angle_alpha   90.00
_cell.angle_beta   90.00
_cell.angle_gamma   90.00
#
_symmetry.space_group_name_H-M   'P 1'
#
loop_
_entity.id
_entity.type
_entity.pdbx_description
1 polymer ?
#
loop_
_entity_poly.entity_id
_entity_poly.type
_entity_poly.pdbx_seq_one_letter_code
_entity_poly.pdbx_strand_id
1 'polypeptide(L)'
;MLPINKHALARYNGLFDNQKYQSLARSIADDLHIERDTTHVADLMNAVTDTALLLCQHSHYKDAAVRLAILCGQSGISVATIDRIHIYLLIYQRFGEASADDFMLTAKALLKAHELSDPLKAAV
;
A
#
# COMPACT_ATOMS: atom_id res chain seq x y z
N MET A 1 -2.74 -11.55 -25.14
CA MET A 1 -2.74 -11.08 -23.73
C MET A 1 -1.60 -10.10 -23.38
N LEU A 2 -0.59 -9.89 -24.25
CA LEU A 2 0.55 -8.99 -24.04
C LEU A 2 0.32 -7.46 -24.12
N PRO A 3 -0.65 -6.89 -24.88
CA PRO A 3 -0.71 -5.44 -25.06
C PRO A 3 -1.20 -4.71 -23.81
N ILE A 4 -2.08 -5.32 -23.02
CA ILE A 4 -2.71 -4.66 -21.86
C ILE A 4 -1.69 -4.34 -20.76
N ASN A 5 -0.76 -5.25 -20.49
CA ASN A 5 0.28 -5.05 -19.48
C ASN A 5 1.32 -4.01 -19.91
N LYS A 6 1.63 -3.91 -21.20
CA LYS A 6 2.49 -2.85 -21.73
C LYS A 6 1.83 -1.47 -21.57
N HIS A 7 0.53 -1.36 -21.81
CA HIS A 7 -0.20 -0.11 -21.57
C HIS A 7 -0.29 0.23 -20.08
N ALA A 8 -0.50 -0.76 -19.21
CA ALA A 8 -0.50 -0.57 -17.77
C ALA A 8 0.85 -0.05 -17.26
N LEU A 9 1.96 -0.64 -17.70
CA LEU A 9 3.32 -0.19 -17.37
C LEU A 9 3.61 1.22 -17.88
N ALA A 10 3.23 1.53 -19.12
CA ALA A 10 3.39 2.87 -19.67
C ALA A 10 2.61 3.92 -18.87
N ARG A 11 1.38 3.60 -18.45
CA ARG A 11 0.57 4.48 -17.60
C ARG A 11 1.20 4.67 -16.22
N TYR A 12 1.61 3.58 -15.57
CA TYR A 12 2.30 3.65 -14.28
C TYR A 12 3.52 4.56 -14.37
N ASN A 13 4.39 4.34 -15.34
CA ASN A 13 5.60 5.14 -15.54
C ASN A 13 5.30 6.62 -15.81
N GLY A 14 4.23 6.92 -16.57
CA GLY A 14 3.81 8.30 -16.85
C GLY A 14 3.22 9.04 -15.65
N LEU A 15 2.70 8.30 -14.66
CA LEU A 15 2.12 8.85 -13.42
C LEU A 15 3.09 8.80 -12.23
N PHE A 16 4.22 8.10 -12.38
CA PHE A 16 5.14 7.83 -11.29
C PHE A 16 5.74 9.13 -10.73
N ASP A 17 5.39 9.42 -9.48
CA ASP A 17 5.93 10.54 -8.72
C ASP A 17 7.00 10.04 -7.74
N ASN A 18 8.27 10.20 -8.13
CA ASN A 18 9.40 9.77 -7.30
C ASN A 18 9.46 10.53 -5.97
N GLN A 19 9.11 11.81 -5.94
CA GLN A 19 9.18 12.60 -4.71
C GLN A 19 8.17 12.07 -3.67
N LYS A 20 6.92 11.81 -4.09
CA LYS A 20 5.91 11.21 -3.21
C LYS A 20 6.31 9.78 -2.81
N TYR A 21 6.85 8.99 -3.74
CA TYR A 21 7.34 7.64 -3.46
C TYR A 21 8.43 7.62 -2.38
N GLN A 22 9.44 8.48 -2.48
CA GLN A 22 10.50 8.55 -1.46
C GLN A 22 9.99 9.08 -0.11
N SER A 23 9.03 10.02 -0.13
CA SER A 23 8.39 10.52 1.09
C SER A 23 7.58 9.43 1.81
N LEU A 24 6.90 8.56 1.06
CA LEU A 24 6.22 7.38 1.62
C LEU A 24 7.19 6.40 2.26
N ALA A 25 8.27 6.04 1.55
CA ALA A 25 9.27 5.12 2.09
C ALA A 25 9.86 5.61 3.42
N ARG A 26 10.07 6.94 3.55
CA ARG A 26 10.50 7.53 4.82
C ARG A 26 9.43 7.46 5.90
N SER A 27 8.17 7.80 5.57
CA SER A 27 7.06 7.71 6.54
C SER A 27 6.89 6.29 7.09
N ILE A 28 7.03 5.28 6.23
CA ILE A 28 6.97 3.86 6.62
C ILE A 28 8.16 3.49 7.52
N ALA A 29 9.37 3.93 7.19
CA ALA A 29 10.55 3.68 8.01
C ALA A 29 10.43 4.31 9.40
N ASP A 30 9.88 5.53 9.47
CA ASP A 30 9.64 6.26 10.71
C ASP A 30 8.62 5.53 11.60
N ASP A 31 7.50 5.05 11.02
CA ASP A 31 6.48 4.26 11.73
C ASP A 31 7.04 2.95 12.29
N LEU A 32 7.94 2.31 11.55
CA LEU A 32 8.56 1.04 11.95
C LEU A 32 9.77 1.20 12.88
N HIS A 33 10.26 2.44 13.09
CA HIS A 33 11.49 2.75 13.82
C HIS A 33 12.73 2.00 13.29
N ILE A 34 12.83 1.87 11.97
CA ILE A 34 13.94 1.21 11.28
C ILE A 34 14.54 2.09 10.18
N GLU A 35 15.68 1.69 9.64
CA GLU A 35 16.27 2.37 8.49
C GLU A 35 15.43 2.15 7.22
N ARG A 36 15.36 3.19 6.39
CA ARG A 36 14.61 3.19 5.13
C ARG A 36 15.07 2.10 4.14
N ASP A 37 16.33 1.71 4.19
CA ASP A 37 16.93 0.74 3.26
C ASP A 37 16.83 -0.71 3.75
N THR A 38 16.00 -0.98 4.76
CA THR A 38 15.73 -2.33 5.23
C THR A 38 14.79 -3.10 4.29
N THR A 39 14.90 -4.43 4.33
CA THR A 39 14.02 -5.33 3.57
C THR A 39 12.55 -5.12 3.89
N HIS A 40 12.20 -4.81 5.14
CA HIS A 40 10.80 -4.59 5.55
C HIS A 40 10.18 -3.36 4.87
N VAL A 41 10.91 -2.24 4.83
CA VAL A 41 10.44 -1.04 4.10
C VAL A 41 10.34 -1.34 2.60
N ALA A 42 11.31 -2.07 2.04
CA ALA A 42 11.27 -2.47 0.64
C ALA A 42 10.06 -3.34 0.31
N ASP A 43 9.71 -4.31 1.16
CA ASP A 43 8.54 -5.19 0.97
C ASP A 43 7.22 -4.40 0.96
N LEU A 44 7.07 -3.44 1.87
CA LEU A 44 5.92 -2.54 1.89
C LEU A 44 5.87 -1.66 0.63
N MET A 45 6.99 -1.07 0.23
CA MET A 45 7.05 -0.23 -0.97
C MET A 45 6.83 -1.02 -2.26
N ASN A 46 7.24 -2.29 -2.30
CA ASN A 46 6.91 -3.21 -3.38
C ASN A 46 5.39 -3.47 -3.43
N ALA A 47 4.74 -3.71 -2.29
CA ALA A 47 3.29 -3.87 -2.22
C ALA A 47 2.52 -2.60 -2.63
N VAL A 48 3.05 -1.41 -2.33
CA VAL A 48 2.51 -0.14 -2.84
C VAL A 48 2.62 -0.08 -4.37
N THR A 49 3.77 -0.49 -4.92
CA THR A 49 4.01 -0.51 -6.36
C THR A 49 3.10 -1.51 -7.08
N ASP A 50 2.96 -2.72 -6.54
CA ASP A 50 2.05 -3.75 -7.05
C ASP A 50 0.60 -3.24 -7.07
N THR A 51 0.19 -2.51 -6.02
CA THR A 51 -1.15 -1.91 -5.95
C THR A 51 -1.32 -0.77 -6.96
N ALA A 52 -0.31 0.07 -7.17
CA ALA A 52 -0.34 1.07 -8.24
C ALA A 52 -0.43 0.44 -9.64
N LEU A 53 0.23 -0.71 -9.86
CA LEU A 53 0.15 -1.48 -11.10
C LEU A 53 -1.23 -2.15 -11.28
N LEU A 54 -1.83 -2.65 -10.20
CA LEU A 54 -3.23 -3.10 -10.19
C LEU A 54 -4.17 -1.98 -10.66
N LEU A 55 -4.05 -0.78 -10.10
CA LEU A 55 -4.86 0.40 -10.48
C LEU A 55 -4.58 0.85 -11.92
N CYS A 56 -3.43 0.47 -12.49
CA CYS A 56 -3.13 0.63 -13.91
C CYS A 56 -3.67 -0.50 -14.80
N GLN A 57 -4.47 -1.42 -14.26
CA GLN A 57 -5.08 -2.55 -14.95
C GLN A 57 -4.07 -3.62 -15.40
N HIS A 58 -2.95 -3.77 -14.65
CA HIS A 58 -1.98 -4.82 -14.91
C HIS A 58 -2.51 -6.18 -14.41
N SER A 59 -2.56 -7.17 -15.29
CA SER A 59 -3.33 -8.42 -15.07
C SER A 59 -2.82 -9.32 -13.94
N HIS A 60 -1.57 -9.14 -13.51
CA HIS A 60 -0.90 -9.99 -12.52
C HIS A 60 -1.13 -9.55 -11.06
N TYR A 61 -1.67 -8.37 -10.81
CA TYR A 61 -1.70 -7.76 -9.47
C TYR A 61 -3.10 -7.70 -8.86
N LYS A 62 -4.03 -8.57 -9.26
CA LYS A 62 -5.46 -8.53 -8.89
C LYS A 62 -5.73 -8.44 -7.37
N ASP A 63 -4.87 -9.03 -6.55
CA ASP A 63 -5.02 -9.06 -5.09
C ASP A 63 -4.09 -8.08 -4.35
N ALA A 64 -3.38 -7.20 -5.08
CA ALA A 64 -2.34 -6.35 -4.49
C ALA A 64 -2.87 -5.39 -3.42
N ALA A 65 -4.05 -4.80 -3.63
CA ALA A 65 -4.68 -3.90 -2.66
C ALA A 65 -4.94 -4.59 -1.29
N VAL A 66 -5.43 -5.83 -1.32
CA VAL A 66 -5.69 -6.62 -0.10
C VAL A 66 -4.38 -7.02 0.57
N ARG A 67 -3.37 -7.45 -0.20
CA ARG A 67 -2.04 -7.79 0.34
C ARG A 67 -1.37 -6.60 1.00
N LEU A 68 -1.44 -5.41 0.39
CA LEU A 68 -0.93 -4.18 0.97
C LEU A 68 -1.66 -3.84 2.28
N ALA A 69 -3.00 -3.96 2.32
CA ALA A 69 -3.77 -3.74 3.54
C ALA A 69 -3.34 -4.67 4.69
N ILE A 70 -3.11 -5.96 4.38
CA ILE A 70 -2.62 -6.95 5.36
C ILE A 70 -1.24 -6.55 5.88
N LEU A 71 -0.30 -6.21 5.00
CA LEU A 71 1.05 -5.82 5.40
C LEU A 71 1.05 -4.56 6.28
N CYS A 72 0.25 -3.55 5.93
CA CYS A 72 0.11 -2.33 6.73
C CYS A 72 -0.46 -2.64 8.12
N GLY A 73 -1.52 -3.45 8.20
CA GLY A 73 -2.16 -3.81 9.46
C GLY A 73 -1.26 -4.65 10.37
N GLN A 74 -0.54 -5.64 9.81
CA GLN A 74 0.36 -6.52 10.57
C GLN A 74 1.65 -5.84 11.01
N SER A 75 2.15 -4.88 10.23
CA SER A 75 3.38 -4.16 10.57
C SER A 75 3.14 -2.97 11.50
N GLY A 76 1.89 -2.72 11.92
CA GLY A 76 1.56 -1.59 12.78
C GLY A 76 1.73 -0.22 12.12
N ILE A 77 1.58 -0.14 10.78
CA ILE A 77 1.70 1.13 10.05
C ILE A 77 0.60 2.09 10.53
N SER A 78 0.98 3.32 10.84
CA SER A 78 0.06 4.29 11.44
C SER A 78 -1.08 4.65 10.48
N VAL A 79 -2.23 5.05 11.03
CA VAL A 79 -3.38 5.55 10.26
C VAL A 79 -2.96 6.71 9.34
N ALA A 80 -2.09 7.60 9.82
CA ALA A 80 -1.58 8.73 9.05
C ALA A 80 -0.75 8.29 7.83
N THR A 81 0.09 7.27 7.97
CA THR A 81 0.84 6.70 6.84
C THR A 81 -0.06 5.93 5.89
N ILE A 82 -1.07 5.20 6.39
CA ILE A 82 -2.10 4.58 5.54
C ILE A 82 -2.82 5.63 4.68
N ASP A 83 -3.18 6.78 5.25
CA ASP A 83 -3.81 7.88 4.52
C ASP A 83 -2.87 8.46 3.44
N ARG A 84 -1.57 8.57 3.73
CA ARG A 84 -0.59 8.99 2.73
C ARG A 84 -0.46 7.98 1.58
N ILE A 85 -0.46 6.69 1.88
CA ILE A 85 -0.44 5.63 0.86
C ILE A 85 -1.71 5.72 0.01
N HIS A 86 -2.89 5.89 0.62
CA HIS A 86 -4.16 6.08 -0.10
C HIS A 86 -4.10 7.26 -1.06
N ILE A 87 -3.67 8.44 -0.59
CA ILE A 87 -3.53 9.65 -1.42
C ILE A 87 -2.58 9.41 -2.60
N TYR A 88 -1.51 8.66 -2.39
CA TYR A 88 -0.60 8.29 -3.49
C TYR A 88 -1.25 7.34 -4.49
N LEU A 89 -2.00 6.34 -4.01
CA LEU A 89 -2.72 5.38 -4.87
C LEU A 89 -3.82 6.05 -5.70
N LEU A 90 -4.47 7.11 -5.20
CA LEU A 90 -5.47 7.89 -5.94
C LEU A 90 -4.93 8.50 -7.24
N ILE A 91 -3.62 8.71 -7.36
CA ILE A 91 -2.98 9.17 -8.62
C ILE A 91 -3.22 8.14 -9.75
N TYR A 92 -3.24 6.85 -9.39
CA TYR A 92 -3.37 5.74 -10.32
C TYR A 92 -4.80 5.24 -10.46
N GLN A 93 -5.70 5.55 -9.53
CA GLN A 93 -7.09 5.10 -9.60
C GLN A 93 -7.83 5.72 -10.80
N ARG A 94 -8.65 4.93 -11.49
CA ARG A 94 -9.54 5.48 -12.53
C ARG A 94 -10.86 5.94 -11.93
N PHE A 95 -11.53 6.86 -12.63
CA PHE A 95 -12.86 7.31 -12.23
C PHE A 95 -13.84 6.11 -12.14
N GLY A 96 -14.50 5.98 -10.99
CA GLY A 96 -15.46 4.91 -10.72
C GLY A 96 -14.87 3.62 -10.13
N GLU A 97 -13.55 3.50 -10.02
CA GLU A 97 -12.91 2.44 -9.23
C GLU A 97 -12.88 2.86 -7.74
N ALA A 98 -12.90 1.88 -6.85
CA ALA A 98 -12.86 2.08 -5.39
C ALA A 98 -11.70 1.35 -4.71
N SER A 99 -10.78 0.74 -5.47
CA SER A 99 -9.77 -0.17 -4.90
C SER A 99 -8.78 0.51 -3.94
N ALA A 100 -8.46 1.79 -4.13
CA ALA A 100 -7.66 2.54 -3.16
C ALA A 100 -8.46 2.80 -1.87
N ASP A 101 -9.74 3.13 -1.98
CA ASP A 101 -10.63 3.34 -0.83
C ASP A 101 -10.83 2.03 -0.05
N ASP A 102 -11.04 0.92 -0.76
CA ASP A 102 -11.13 -0.43 -0.20
C ASP A 102 -9.84 -0.81 0.54
N PHE A 103 -8.66 -0.51 -0.03
CA PHE A 103 -7.37 -0.68 0.65
C PHE A 103 -7.35 0.10 1.96
N MET A 104 -7.66 1.39 1.94
CA MET A 104 -7.57 2.27 3.12
C MET A 104 -8.48 1.76 4.24
N LEU A 105 -9.73 1.46 3.93
CA LEU A 105 -10.71 0.97 4.90
C LEU A 105 -10.30 -0.38 5.49
N THR A 106 -9.83 -1.29 4.64
CA THR A 106 -9.37 -2.62 5.06
C THR A 106 -8.12 -2.52 5.95
N ALA A 107 -7.14 -1.71 5.58
CA ALA A 107 -5.90 -1.54 6.34
C ALA A 107 -6.18 -0.97 7.73
N LYS A 108 -7.04 0.05 7.83
CA LYS A 108 -7.47 0.63 9.12
C LYS A 108 -8.23 -0.37 9.98
N ALA A 109 -9.11 -1.18 9.36
CA ALA A 109 -9.83 -2.22 10.08
C ALA A 109 -8.89 -3.31 10.64
N LEU A 110 -7.90 -3.73 9.84
CA LEU A 110 -6.90 -4.72 10.26
C LEU A 110 -5.98 -4.18 11.36
N LEU A 111 -5.54 -2.92 11.25
CA LEU A 111 -4.75 -2.26 12.30
C LEU A 111 -5.52 -2.23 13.62
N LYS A 112 -6.79 -1.81 13.60
CA LYS A 112 -7.63 -1.81 14.81
C LYS A 112 -7.85 -3.21 15.38
N ALA A 113 -8.03 -4.21 14.52
CA ALA A 113 -8.16 -5.60 14.96
C ALA A 113 -6.86 -6.11 15.61
N HIS A 114 -5.70 -5.70 15.07
CA HIS A 114 -4.39 -6.03 15.63
C HIS A 114 -4.20 -5.40 17.02
N GLU A 115 -4.48 -4.10 17.16
CA GLU A 115 -4.42 -3.37 18.44
C GLU A 115 -5.31 -3.98 19.52
N LEU A 116 -6.49 -4.50 19.16
CA LEU A 116 -7.41 -5.17 20.09
C LEU A 116 -6.98 -6.59 20.46
N SER A 117 -6.16 -7.24 19.63
CA SER A 117 -5.68 -8.60 19.86
C SER A 117 -4.53 -8.66 20.87
N ASP A 118 -3.74 -7.60 20.98
CA ASP A 118 -2.64 -7.49 21.95
C ASP A 118 -3.10 -7.52 23.42
N PRO A 119 -4.11 -6.75 23.87
CA PRO A 119 -4.59 -6.82 25.25
C PRO A 119 -5.25 -8.18 25.56
N LEU A 120 -5.83 -8.86 24.57
CA LEU A 120 -6.37 -10.21 24.75
C LEU A 120 -5.28 -11.26 24.96
N LYS A 121 -4.14 -11.14 24.27
CA LYS A 121 -2.97 -12.02 24.50
C LYS A 121 -2.28 -11.74 25.82
N ALA A 122 -2.27 -10.49 26.29
CA ALA A 122 -1.68 -10.12 27.58
C ALA A 122 -2.52 -10.55 28.79
N ALA A 123 -3.79 -10.93 28.58
CA ALA A 123 -4.73 -11.34 29.63
C ALA A 123 -4.87 -12.87 29.79
N VAL A 124 -4.14 -13.66 29.01
CA VAL A 124 -4.06 -15.14 29.10
C VAL A 124 -2.71 -15.55 29.69
#